data_AF-A0A1I5RD51-F1
#
_entry.id   AF-A0A1I5RD51-F1
#
_cell.length_a   1.000
_cell.length_b   1.000
_cell.length_c   1.000
_cell.angle_alpha   90.00
_cell.angle_beta   90.00
_cell.angle_gamma   90.00
#
_symmetry.space_group_name_H-M   'P 1'
#
loop_
_entity.id
_entity.type
_entity.pdbx_description
1 polymer ?
#
loop_
_entity_poly.entity_id
_entity_poly.type
_entity_poly.pdbx_seq_one_letter_code
_entity_poly.pdbx_strand_id
1 'polypeptide(L)'
;MTTFNDLLGTSPDASAATVKQRYKLLSSRVHPDKGGSQALMHLVRHSYENAAKGKGQNLLTIPASASVREGGTLERELNQLKKEKEELSAINQLLKGQLAQAKKGSGSREGPIKNTELLRKISLLEGEIVLLKDERSRLMPQKEAAIAEQKKLAAELRRVLSENEVLETELDRTSGVKRPGLMPWANKFWLPAVIVSLCLAVVIIGARQVIWPDFTAWFEDASIEPKTPTVKVVYIEDETDDQQENVLEPVDTQKEAVRNEPMPFLQLTSKPGVWSLARFTVSEAPYIAIRSDKGSYIVTDCSGNFNLYLNKPFKPLRVPANLIYLHQNQHFHVYDIPYGQGSSSDSWMQSRKLQINDEYFTSNEFKTSAMALSEKCSKRS
;
A
#
# COMPACT_ATOMS: atom_id res chain seq x y z
N MET A 1 27.65 12.17 -35.83
CA MET A 1 27.62 12.11 -34.34
C MET A 1 26.75 13.26 -33.87
N THR A 2 25.88 13.07 -32.88
CA THR A 2 24.94 14.11 -32.43
C THR A 2 25.62 15.04 -31.43
N THR A 3 25.45 16.35 -31.60
CA THR A 3 25.90 17.39 -30.64
C THR A 3 24.76 17.86 -29.75
N PHE A 4 25.06 18.55 -28.65
CA PHE A 4 24.02 19.13 -27.78
C PHE A 4 23.13 20.14 -28.50
N ASN A 5 23.70 20.87 -29.47
CA ASN A 5 22.99 21.78 -30.35
C ASN A 5 22.04 21.06 -31.31
N ASP A 6 22.46 19.93 -31.89
CA ASP A 6 21.60 19.11 -32.74
C ASP A 6 20.38 18.60 -31.96
N LEU A 7 20.56 18.26 -30.68
CA LEU A 7 19.48 17.76 -29.85
C LEU A 7 18.46 18.84 -29.46
N LEU A 8 18.90 20.08 -29.28
CA LEU A 8 18.03 21.21 -29.02
C LEU A 8 17.44 21.82 -30.31
N GLY A 9 17.91 21.38 -31.48
CA GLY A 9 17.57 21.97 -32.78
C GLY A 9 18.05 23.41 -32.90
N THR A 10 19.22 23.72 -32.35
CA THR A 10 19.83 25.07 -32.35
C THR A 10 21.11 25.12 -33.15
N SER A 11 21.39 26.25 -33.79
CA SER A 11 22.68 26.51 -34.45
C SER A 11 23.80 26.73 -33.41
N PRO A 12 25.08 26.42 -33.73
CA PRO A 12 26.23 26.81 -32.91
C PRO A 12 26.29 28.30 -32.56
N ASP A 13 25.74 29.17 -33.41
CA ASP A 13 25.74 30.63 -33.22
C ASP A 13 24.44 31.14 -32.56
N ALA A 14 23.60 30.22 -32.07
CA ALA A 14 22.32 30.60 -31.48
C ALA A 14 22.52 31.37 -30.17
N SER A 15 21.79 32.48 -30.03
CA SER A 15 21.79 33.26 -28.78
C SER A 15 21.27 32.42 -27.60
N ALA A 16 21.73 32.73 -26.38
CA ALA A 16 21.26 32.06 -25.17
C ALA A 16 19.72 32.15 -24.98
N ALA A 17 19.10 33.22 -25.48
CA ALA A 17 17.65 33.38 -25.48
C ALA A 17 16.96 32.34 -26.37
N THR A 18 17.51 32.09 -27.57
CA THR A 18 17.01 31.08 -28.51
C THR A 18 17.16 29.67 -27.93
N VAL A 19 18.29 29.37 -27.28
CA VAL A 19 18.54 28.08 -26.62
C VAL A 19 17.52 27.83 -25.48
N LYS A 20 17.24 28.86 -24.66
CA LYS A 20 16.25 28.79 -23.59
C LYS A 20 14.82 28.60 -24.12
N GLN A 21 14.47 29.27 -25.22
CA GLN A 21 13.17 29.11 -25.87
C GLN A 21 12.98 27.68 -26.40
N ARG A 22 14.00 27.13 -27.06
CA ARG A 22 13.97 25.75 -27.58
C ARG A 22 13.90 24.71 -26.46
N TYR A 23 14.66 24.89 -25.39
CA TYR A 23 14.55 24.06 -24.20
C TYR A 23 13.13 24.08 -23.61
N LYS A 24 12.50 25.24 -23.46
CA LYS A 24 11.13 25.35 -22.93
C LYS A 24 10.11 24.60 -23.79
N LEU A 25 10.23 24.70 -25.11
CA LEU A 25 9.36 23.96 -26.03
C LEU A 25 9.59 22.44 -25.93
N LEU A 26 10.85 21.99 -25.98
CA LEU A 26 11.20 20.56 -25.93
C LEU A 26 10.84 19.92 -24.58
N SER A 27 11.21 20.54 -23.47
CA SER A 27 10.89 20.06 -22.10
C SER A 27 9.40 19.89 -21.87
N SER A 28 8.56 20.78 -22.42
CA SER A 28 7.11 20.65 -22.32
C SER A 28 6.55 19.46 -23.11
N ARG A 29 7.24 19.02 -24.17
CA ARG A 29 6.84 17.87 -25.01
C ARG A 29 7.37 16.55 -24.47
N VAL A 30 8.55 16.54 -23.85
CA VAL A 30 9.18 15.33 -23.30
C VAL A 30 8.94 15.15 -21.80
N HIS A 31 8.10 15.99 -21.18
CA HIS A 31 7.80 15.90 -19.76
C HIS A 31 7.10 14.56 -19.43
N PRO A 32 7.49 13.86 -18.36
CA PRO A 32 6.87 12.57 -17.99
C PRO A 32 5.35 12.66 -17.80
N ASP A 33 4.86 13.73 -17.17
CA ASP A 33 3.43 13.94 -16.94
C ASP A 33 2.61 14.20 -18.22
N LYS A 34 3.28 14.53 -19.33
CA LYS A 34 2.65 14.79 -20.64
C LYS A 34 2.90 13.63 -21.62
N GLY A 35 3.27 12.46 -21.12
CA GLY A 35 3.52 11.26 -21.93
C GLY A 35 4.94 11.12 -22.47
N GLY A 36 5.88 11.96 -22.03
CA GLY A 36 7.30 11.83 -22.34
C GLY A 36 8.04 10.82 -21.44
N SER A 37 9.33 10.61 -21.72
CA SER A 37 10.21 9.75 -20.90
C SER A 37 11.08 10.58 -19.97
N GLN A 38 11.22 10.15 -18.71
CA GLN A 38 12.11 10.76 -17.75
C GLN A 38 13.56 10.83 -18.27
N ALA A 39 14.02 9.79 -18.97
CA ALA A 39 15.35 9.75 -19.59
C ALA A 39 15.53 10.83 -20.67
N LEU A 40 14.50 11.04 -21.51
CA LEU A 40 14.53 12.08 -22.54
C LEU A 40 14.52 13.49 -21.92
N MET A 41 13.75 13.70 -20.85
CA MET A 41 13.72 14.96 -20.13
C MET A 41 15.10 15.29 -19.51
N HIS A 42 15.76 14.30 -18.90
CA HIS A 42 17.12 14.48 -18.39
C HIS A 42 18.12 14.82 -19.49
N LEU A 43 17.99 14.19 -20.66
CA LEU A 43 18.89 14.39 -21.78
C LEU A 43 18.70 15.78 -22.42
N VAL A 44 17.46 16.26 -22.54
CA VAL A 44 17.13 17.63 -22.99
C VAL A 44 17.65 18.67 -22.00
N ARG A 45 17.49 18.44 -20.70
CA ARG A 45 18.03 19.32 -19.65
C ARG A 45 19.55 19.38 -19.68
N HIS A 46 20.22 18.23 -19.77
CA HIS A 46 21.68 18.15 -19.87
C HIS A 46 22.21 18.87 -21.11
N SER A 47 21.48 18.79 -22.22
CA SER A 47 21.86 19.49 -23.46
C SER A 47 21.71 21.01 -23.33
N TYR A 48 20.64 21.48 -22.68
CA TYR A 48 20.47 22.91 -22.38
C TYR A 48 21.59 23.45 -21.48
N GLU A 49 21.94 22.74 -20.42
CA GLU A 49 22.99 23.17 -19.48
C GLU A 49 24.37 23.27 -20.17
N ASN A 50 24.67 22.37 -21.11
CA ASN A 50 25.92 22.42 -21.86
C ASN A 50 25.91 23.47 -22.98
N ALA A 51 24.79 23.62 -23.69
CA ALA A 51 24.63 24.67 -24.70
C ALA A 51 24.70 26.08 -24.09
N ALA A 52 24.06 26.30 -22.93
CA ALA A 52 24.10 27.56 -22.20
C ALA A 52 25.51 27.92 -21.70
N LYS A 53 26.38 26.93 -21.48
CA LYS A 53 27.79 27.11 -21.10
C LYS A 53 28.72 27.30 -22.31
N GLY A 54 28.18 27.45 -23.52
CA GLY A 54 28.96 27.58 -24.76
C GLY A 54 29.56 26.26 -25.26
N LYS A 55 29.18 25.12 -24.66
CA LYS A 55 29.66 23.77 -25.02
C LYS A 55 28.70 23.02 -25.94
N GLY A 56 27.86 23.75 -26.68
CA GLY A 56 26.81 23.16 -27.53
C GLY A 56 27.33 22.31 -28.69
N GLN A 57 28.54 22.61 -29.18
CA GLN A 57 29.22 21.85 -30.24
C GLN A 57 29.89 20.56 -29.74
N ASN A 58 29.96 20.37 -28.42
CA ASN A 58 30.53 19.15 -27.88
C ASN A 58 29.64 17.97 -28.28
N LEU A 59 30.29 16.88 -28.69
CA LEU A 59 29.62 15.63 -28.97
C LEU A 59 28.85 15.18 -27.73
N LEU A 60 27.63 14.65 -27.94
CA LEU A 60 26.93 13.87 -26.94
C LEU A 60 27.74 12.59 -26.71
N THR A 61 28.78 12.69 -25.89
CA THR A 61 29.30 11.54 -25.18
C THR A 61 28.21 11.22 -24.18
N ILE A 62 27.26 10.35 -24.54
CA ILE A 62 26.46 9.64 -23.54
C ILE A 62 27.54 8.91 -22.74
N PRO A 63 27.90 9.36 -21.54
CA PRO A 63 28.92 8.64 -20.83
C PRO A 63 28.26 7.29 -20.54
N ALA A 64 28.95 6.20 -20.87
CA ALA A 64 28.48 4.85 -20.53
C ALA A 64 28.15 4.72 -19.03
N SER A 65 28.45 5.71 -18.19
CA SER A 65 27.96 5.86 -16.82
C SER A 65 26.45 6.12 -16.66
N ALA A 66 25.68 6.42 -17.72
CA ALA A 66 24.22 6.35 -17.67
C ALA A 66 23.68 4.91 -17.84
N SER A 67 24.49 3.97 -18.36
CA SER A 67 24.22 2.53 -18.35
C SER A 67 25.04 1.76 -17.30
N VAL A 68 26.03 2.38 -16.65
CA VAL A 68 26.99 1.71 -15.73
C VAL A 68 26.80 2.10 -14.25
N ARG A 69 25.97 3.09 -13.91
CA ARG A 69 25.57 3.28 -12.50
C ARG A 69 24.68 2.15 -11.97
N GLU A 70 23.95 1.46 -12.84
CA GLU A 70 23.35 0.16 -12.52
C GLU A 70 24.30 -1.00 -12.79
N GLY A 71 25.22 -0.93 -13.76
CA GLY A 71 26.15 -2.03 -14.05
C GLY A 71 26.98 -2.49 -12.84
N GLY A 72 27.56 -1.57 -12.06
CA GLY A 72 28.38 -1.97 -10.91
C GLY A 72 27.60 -2.51 -9.71
N THR A 73 26.36 -2.04 -9.48
CA THR A 73 25.49 -2.56 -8.42
C THR A 73 24.76 -3.82 -8.86
N LEU A 74 24.30 -3.88 -10.11
CA LEU A 74 23.60 -5.00 -10.71
C LEU A 74 24.55 -6.17 -11.00
N GLU A 75 25.82 -5.92 -11.32
CA GLU A 75 26.84 -6.96 -11.46
C GLU A 75 27.30 -7.47 -10.09
N ARG A 76 27.34 -6.61 -9.06
CA ARG A 76 27.51 -7.04 -7.67
C ARG A 76 26.30 -7.84 -7.18
N GLU A 77 25.09 -7.38 -7.45
CA GLU A 77 23.85 -8.10 -7.14
C GLU A 77 23.74 -9.40 -7.93
N LEU A 78 24.16 -9.45 -9.20
CA LEU A 78 24.22 -10.69 -9.97
C LEU A 78 25.26 -11.65 -9.43
N ASN A 79 26.42 -11.17 -9.02
CA ASN A 79 27.44 -12.01 -8.40
C ASN A 79 27.00 -12.48 -7.01
N GLN A 80 26.30 -11.63 -6.25
CA GLN A 80 25.71 -11.98 -4.96
C GLN A 80 24.57 -13.00 -5.11
N LEU A 81 23.67 -12.79 -6.08
CA LEU A 81 22.60 -13.72 -6.43
C LEU A 81 23.13 -15.04 -7.00
N LYS A 82 24.23 -15.01 -7.77
CA LYS A 82 24.91 -16.25 -8.20
C LYS A 82 25.47 -17.01 -7.02
N LYS A 83 26.13 -16.31 -6.09
CA LYS A 83 26.67 -16.91 -4.87
C LYS A 83 25.57 -17.47 -3.98
N GLU A 84 24.51 -16.72 -3.74
CA GLU A 84 23.33 -17.17 -2.99
C GLU A 84 22.65 -18.36 -3.67
N LYS A 85 22.54 -18.37 -5.01
CA LYS A 85 22.03 -19.52 -5.76
C LYS A 85 22.92 -20.75 -5.58
N GLU A 86 24.23 -20.60 -5.62
CA GLU A 86 25.18 -21.69 -5.40
C GLU A 86 25.09 -22.23 -3.97
N GLU A 87 25.06 -21.34 -2.97
CA GLU A 87 24.87 -21.69 -1.56
C GLU A 87 23.54 -22.41 -1.32
N LEU A 88 22.43 -21.87 -1.84
CA LEU A 88 21.12 -22.51 -1.77
C LEU A 88 21.11 -23.85 -2.50
N SER A 89 21.79 -23.98 -3.64
CA SER A 89 21.89 -25.25 -4.36
C SER A 89 22.69 -26.29 -3.60
N ALA A 90 23.79 -25.89 -2.93
CA ALA A 90 24.59 -26.76 -2.10
C ALA A 90 23.82 -27.22 -0.85
N ILE A 91 23.10 -26.30 -0.19
CA ILE A 91 22.21 -26.64 0.93
C ILE A 91 21.10 -27.58 0.46
N ASN A 92 20.51 -27.35 -0.71
CA ASN A 92 19.45 -28.22 -1.25
C ASN A 92 20.00 -29.62 -1.57
N GLN A 93 21.22 -29.72 -2.09
CA GLN A 93 21.89 -31.02 -2.29
C GLN A 93 22.20 -31.71 -0.96
N LEU A 94 22.65 -30.96 0.05
CA LEU A 94 22.93 -31.48 1.39
C LEU A 94 21.66 -31.98 2.07
N LEU A 95 20.58 -31.19 2.03
CA LEU A 95 19.26 -31.57 2.53
C LEU A 95 18.68 -32.78 1.78
N LYS A 96 18.86 -32.86 0.46
CA LYS A 96 18.48 -34.07 -0.30
C LYS A 96 19.29 -35.29 0.14
N GLY A 97 20.58 -35.12 0.41
CA GLY A 97 21.43 -36.16 0.98
C GLY A 97 20.96 -36.61 2.36
N GLN A 98 20.66 -35.67 3.25
CA GLN A 98 20.12 -35.93 4.58
C GLN A 98 18.73 -36.57 4.52
N LEU A 99 17.86 -36.16 3.60
CA LEU A 99 16.56 -36.80 3.39
C LEU A 99 16.71 -38.22 2.84
N ALA A 100 17.64 -38.47 1.93
CA ALA A 100 17.93 -39.82 1.45
C ALA A 100 18.50 -40.71 2.57
N GLN A 101 19.34 -40.14 3.44
CA GLN A 101 19.91 -40.82 4.60
C GLN A 101 18.87 -41.07 5.70
N ALA A 102 17.98 -40.10 5.96
CA ALA A 102 16.85 -40.24 6.88
C ALA A 102 15.81 -41.24 6.36
N LYS A 103 15.54 -41.29 5.04
CA LYS A 103 14.70 -42.32 4.41
C LYS A 103 15.34 -43.71 4.50
N LYS A 104 16.67 -43.83 4.40
CA LYS A 104 17.37 -45.10 4.62
C LYS A 104 17.41 -45.50 6.10
N GLY A 105 17.48 -44.54 7.01
CA GLY A 105 17.46 -44.77 8.46
C GLY A 105 16.07 -45.05 9.06
N SER A 106 15.00 -44.50 8.47
CA SER A 106 13.62 -44.73 8.91
C SER A 106 13.02 -46.06 8.43
N GLY A 107 13.71 -46.77 7.53
CA GLY A 107 13.29 -48.07 7.03
C GLY A 107 13.34 -49.21 8.06
N SER A 108 13.84 -48.99 9.27
CA SER A 108 14.10 -50.10 10.21
C SER A 108 13.31 -50.11 11.52
N ARG A 109 12.54 -49.08 11.90
CA ARG A 109 11.93 -49.08 13.27
C ARG A 109 10.51 -48.55 13.48
N GLU A 110 9.78 -48.05 12.48
CA GLU A 110 8.37 -47.68 12.70
C GLU A 110 7.42 -48.22 11.61
N GLY A 111 6.56 -49.15 12.02
CA GLY A 111 5.32 -49.64 11.42
C GLY A 111 5.09 -49.49 9.90
N PRO A 112 4.99 -50.60 9.12
CA PRO A 112 4.73 -50.56 7.67
C PRO A 112 3.40 -49.86 7.28
N ILE A 113 2.45 -49.74 8.20
CA ILE A 113 1.10 -49.22 7.92
C ILE A 113 1.10 -47.69 7.74
N LYS A 114 1.81 -46.92 8.58
CA LYS A 114 1.84 -45.44 8.48
C LYS A 114 2.60 -44.94 7.25
N ASN A 115 3.62 -45.67 6.82
CA ASN A 115 4.37 -45.34 5.60
C ASN A 115 3.52 -45.50 4.34
N THR A 116 2.63 -46.50 4.27
CA THR A 116 1.74 -46.67 3.10
C THR A 116 0.71 -45.54 2.97
N GLU A 117 0.16 -45.06 4.08
CA GLU A 117 -0.77 -43.93 4.08
C GLU A 117 -0.09 -42.61 3.68
N LEU A 118 1.12 -42.38 4.19
CA LEU A 118 1.92 -41.22 3.80
C LEU A 118 2.30 -41.26 2.32
N LEU A 119 2.72 -42.42 1.80
CA LEU A 119 3.00 -42.60 0.37
C LEU A 119 1.76 -42.34 -0.49
N ARG A 120 0.58 -42.79 -0.04
CA ARG A 120 -0.68 -42.50 -0.73
C ARG A 120 -1.00 -41.01 -0.73
N LYS A 121 -0.85 -40.31 0.40
CA LYS A 121 -1.03 -38.86 0.49
C LYS A 121 -0.05 -38.09 -0.41
N ILE A 122 1.22 -38.52 -0.45
CA ILE A 122 2.23 -37.93 -1.34
C ILE A 122 1.81 -38.09 -2.81
N SER A 123 1.37 -39.28 -3.22
CA SER A 123 0.91 -39.51 -4.61
C SER A 123 -0.31 -38.68 -4.99
N LEU A 124 -1.23 -38.43 -4.04
CA LEU A 124 -2.40 -37.57 -4.28
C LEU A 124 -2.00 -36.10 -4.44
N LEU A 125 -1.11 -35.61 -3.57
CA LEU A 125 -0.62 -34.23 -3.64
C LEU A 125 0.23 -34.00 -4.90
N GLU A 126 1.03 -34.96 -5.31
CA GLU A 126 1.77 -34.90 -6.57
C GLU A 126 0.82 -34.82 -7.78
N GLY A 127 -0.30 -35.57 -7.76
CA GLY A 127 -1.35 -35.47 -8.78
C GLY A 127 -2.02 -34.09 -8.81
N GLU A 128 -2.36 -33.54 -7.64
CA GLU A 128 -2.98 -32.21 -7.52
C GLU A 128 -2.06 -31.10 -8.03
N ILE A 129 -0.75 -31.19 -7.73
CA ILE A 129 0.25 -30.25 -8.24
C ILE A 129 0.30 -30.27 -9.77
N VAL A 130 0.20 -31.44 -10.39
CA VAL A 130 0.17 -31.57 -11.86
C VAL A 130 -1.08 -30.90 -12.43
N LEU A 131 -2.26 -31.10 -11.82
CA LEU A 131 -3.51 -30.46 -12.24
C LEU A 131 -3.44 -28.94 -12.11
N LEU A 132 -2.95 -28.42 -10.97
CA LEU A 132 -2.78 -26.98 -10.78
C LEU A 132 -1.78 -26.37 -11.77
N LYS A 133 -0.75 -27.11 -12.13
CA LYS A 133 0.23 -26.68 -13.13
C LYS A 133 -0.38 -26.65 -14.54
N ASP A 134 -1.27 -27.58 -14.86
CA ASP A 134 -2.01 -27.60 -16.12
C ASP A 134 -3.01 -26.44 -16.20
N GLU A 135 -3.77 -26.20 -15.13
CA GLU A 135 -4.68 -25.05 -15.03
C GLU A 135 -3.94 -23.72 -15.16
N ARG A 136 -2.78 -23.59 -14.50
CA ARG A 136 -1.92 -22.41 -14.65
C ARG A 136 -1.46 -22.25 -16.10
N SER A 137 -1.03 -23.33 -16.75
CA SER A 137 -0.63 -23.32 -18.16
C SER A 137 -1.77 -22.92 -19.08
N ARG A 138 -3.02 -23.28 -18.74
CA ARG A 138 -4.22 -22.88 -19.47
C ARG A 138 -4.60 -21.41 -19.26
N LEU A 139 -4.43 -20.89 -18.05
CA LEU A 139 -4.79 -19.50 -17.72
C LEU A 139 -3.74 -18.47 -18.16
N MET A 140 -2.47 -18.85 -18.23
CA MET A 140 -1.39 -17.98 -18.72
C MET A 140 -1.65 -17.37 -20.11
N PRO A 141 -2.02 -18.11 -21.16
CA PRO A 141 -2.29 -17.53 -22.47
C PRO A 141 -3.53 -16.62 -22.46
N GLN A 142 -4.55 -16.90 -21.63
CA GLN A 142 -5.70 -16.01 -21.48
C GLN A 142 -5.28 -14.67 -20.87
N LYS A 143 -4.41 -14.70 -19.86
CA LYS A 143 -3.83 -13.50 -19.26
C LYS A 143 -2.99 -12.72 -20.27
N GLU A 144 -2.15 -13.39 -21.05
CA GLU A 144 -1.31 -12.74 -22.07
C GLU A 144 -2.16 -12.13 -23.19
N ALA A 145 -3.24 -12.80 -23.61
CA ALA A 145 -4.20 -12.26 -24.58
C ALA A 145 -4.89 -10.99 -24.04
N ALA A 146 -5.38 -11.01 -22.80
CA ALA A 146 -6.00 -9.84 -22.18
C ALA A 146 -5.02 -8.65 -22.06
N ILE A 147 -3.75 -8.91 -21.74
CA ILE A 147 -2.71 -7.87 -21.71
C ILE A 147 -2.46 -7.31 -23.13
N ALA A 148 -2.45 -8.15 -24.16
CA ALA A 148 -2.30 -7.71 -25.54
C ALA A 148 -3.47 -6.84 -26.00
N GLU A 149 -4.71 -7.20 -25.64
CA GLU A 149 -5.91 -6.40 -25.91
C GLU A 149 -5.87 -5.05 -25.19
N GLN A 150 -5.49 -5.03 -23.91
CA GLN A 150 -5.35 -3.79 -23.15
C GLN A 150 -4.31 -2.85 -23.80
N LYS A 151 -3.20 -3.40 -24.30
CA LYS A 151 -2.19 -2.62 -25.03
C LYS A 151 -2.74 -2.09 -26.35
N LYS A 152 -3.53 -2.87 -27.08
CA LYS A 152 -4.17 -2.45 -28.34
C LYS A 152 -5.16 -1.32 -28.10
N LEU A 153 -6.04 -1.45 -27.11
CA LEU A 153 -6.99 -0.41 -26.71
C LEU A 153 -6.29 0.86 -26.25
N ALA A 154 -5.19 0.75 -25.49
CA ALA A 154 -4.39 1.90 -25.10
C ALA A 154 -3.67 2.57 -26.29
N ALA A 155 -3.36 1.84 -27.36
CA ALA A 155 -2.82 2.40 -28.59
C ALA A 155 -3.92 3.09 -29.42
N GLU A 156 -5.10 2.49 -29.51
CA GLU A 156 -6.27 3.08 -30.19
C GLU A 156 -6.73 4.36 -29.49
N LEU A 157 -6.81 4.39 -28.16
CA LEU A 157 -7.11 5.60 -27.39
C LEU A 157 -6.11 6.71 -27.68
N ARG A 158 -4.80 6.40 -27.74
CA ARG A 158 -3.79 7.41 -28.11
C ARG A 158 -3.98 7.91 -29.54
N ARG A 159 -4.32 7.02 -30.47
CA ARG A 159 -4.59 7.38 -31.88
C ARG A 159 -5.80 8.32 -31.98
N VAL A 160 -6.91 7.99 -31.32
CA VAL A 160 -8.13 8.81 -31.31
C VAL A 160 -7.88 10.15 -30.62
N LEU A 161 -7.16 10.17 -29.50
CA LEU A 161 -6.79 11.42 -28.83
C LEU A 161 -5.91 12.30 -29.73
N SER A 162 -4.97 11.71 -30.47
CA SER A 162 -4.15 12.46 -31.42
C SER A 162 -4.94 12.98 -32.63
N GLU A 163 -5.91 12.21 -33.14
CA GLU A 163 -6.80 12.66 -34.21
C GLU A 163 -7.71 13.80 -33.72
N ASN A 164 -8.18 13.74 -32.48
CA ASN A 164 -8.99 14.79 -31.88
C ASN A 164 -8.19 16.07 -31.63
N GLU A 165 -6.93 15.95 -31.18
CA GLU A 165 -6.03 17.10 -31.03
C GLU A 165 -5.75 17.76 -32.40
N VAL A 166 -5.56 16.97 -33.46
CA VAL A 166 -5.42 17.51 -34.83
C VAL A 166 -6.70 18.24 -35.26
N LEU A 167 -7.87 17.66 -35.02
CA LEU A 167 -9.15 18.30 -35.34
C LEU A 167 -9.38 19.58 -34.55
N GLU A 168 -9.00 19.65 -33.28
CA GLU A 168 -9.05 20.88 -32.50
C GLU A 168 -8.11 21.95 -33.08
N THR A 169 -6.90 21.57 -33.49
CA THR A 169 -5.97 22.54 -34.13
C THR A 169 -6.43 22.98 -35.52
N GLU A 170 -7.12 22.13 -36.28
CA GLU A 170 -7.74 22.50 -37.56
C GLU A 170 -8.97 23.38 -37.35
N LEU A 171 -9.76 23.13 -36.30
CA LEU A 171 -10.89 23.97 -35.92
C LEU A 171 -10.40 25.35 -35.44
N ASP A 172 -9.32 25.43 -34.67
CA ASP A 172 -8.71 26.71 -34.26
C ASP A 172 -8.12 27.47 -35.45
N ARG A 173 -7.55 26.74 -36.42
CA ARG A 173 -7.02 27.34 -37.66
C ARG A 173 -8.11 27.80 -38.62
N THR A 174 -9.28 27.18 -38.61
CA THR A 174 -10.43 27.55 -39.48
C THR A 174 -11.43 28.49 -38.80
N SER A 175 -11.45 28.56 -37.46
CA SER A 175 -12.32 29.45 -36.66
C SER A 175 -11.80 30.89 -36.53
N GLY A 176 -10.70 31.23 -37.21
CA GLY A 176 -10.26 32.62 -37.41
C GLY A 176 -11.30 33.53 -38.10
N VAL A 177 -12.40 32.97 -38.59
CA VAL A 177 -13.60 33.73 -38.97
C VAL A 177 -14.43 34.00 -37.71
N LYS A 178 -14.29 35.22 -37.18
CA LYS A 178 -15.12 35.79 -36.10
C LYS A 178 -16.62 35.63 -36.42
N ARG A 179 -17.24 34.54 -35.96
CA ARG A 179 -18.70 34.45 -35.90
C ARG A 179 -19.15 35.14 -34.61
N PRO A 180 -20.00 36.17 -34.67
CA PRO A 180 -20.54 36.83 -33.47
C PRO A 180 -21.35 35.81 -32.67
N GLY A 181 -21.06 35.74 -31.37
CA GLY A 181 -21.47 34.65 -30.50
C GLY A 181 -22.99 34.53 -30.31
N LEU A 182 -23.51 33.34 -30.57
CA LEU A 182 -24.83 32.86 -30.13
C LEU A 182 -24.81 32.29 -28.69
N MET A 183 -23.65 32.26 -28.04
CA MET A 183 -23.49 31.71 -26.69
C MET A 183 -24.06 32.52 -25.50
N PRO A 184 -24.24 33.86 -25.54
CA PRO A 184 -24.76 34.56 -24.37
C PRO A 184 -26.29 34.41 -24.17
N TRP A 185 -27.03 33.92 -25.18
CA TRP A 185 -28.49 33.74 -25.08
C TRP A 185 -28.87 32.41 -24.41
N ALA A 186 -28.18 31.32 -24.75
CA ALA A 186 -28.45 29.99 -24.18
C ALA A 186 -28.20 29.94 -22.65
N ASN A 187 -27.12 30.58 -22.18
CA ASN A 187 -26.74 30.54 -20.77
C ASN A 187 -27.68 31.36 -19.86
N LYS A 188 -28.38 32.37 -20.41
CA LYS A 188 -29.31 33.21 -19.63
C LYS A 188 -30.71 32.63 -19.51
N PHE A 189 -31.17 31.87 -20.50
CA PHE A 189 -32.55 31.36 -20.51
C PHE A 189 -32.68 29.89 -20.13
N TRP A 190 -31.72 29.03 -20.46
CA TRP A 190 -31.88 27.59 -20.22
C TRP A 190 -31.49 27.13 -18.81
N LEU A 191 -30.46 27.71 -18.22
CA LEU A 191 -30.04 27.35 -16.85
C LEU A 191 -31.12 27.56 -15.79
N PRO A 192 -31.82 28.71 -15.71
CA PRO A 192 -32.87 28.88 -14.71
C PRO A 192 -34.07 27.95 -14.95
N ALA A 193 -34.41 27.66 -16.21
CA ALA A 193 -35.51 26.75 -16.53
C ALA A 193 -35.23 25.30 -16.11
N VAL A 194 -34.00 24.81 -16.31
CA VAL A 194 -33.60 23.46 -15.89
C VAL A 194 -33.56 23.34 -14.37
N ILE A 195 -33.09 24.36 -13.65
CA ILE A 195 -33.05 24.35 -12.18
C ILE A 195 -34.47 24.34 -11.60
N VAL A 196 -35.39 25.16 -12.11
CA VAL A 196 -36.79 25.17 -11.65
C VAL A 196 -37.49 23.85 -11.94
N SER A 197 -37.25 23.25 -13.11
CA SER A 197 -37.80 21.93 -13.47
C SER A 197 -37.26 20.82 -12.55
N LEU A 198 -35.98 20.86 -12.17
CA LEU A 198 -35.37 19.87 -11.29
C LEU A 198 -35.92 19.99 -9.87
N CYS A 199 -36.10 21.21 -9.36
CA CYS A 199 -36.70 21.42 -8.04
C CYS A 199 -38.16 20.94 -7.97
N LEU A 200 -38.95 21.17 -9.02
CA LEU A 200 -40.32 20.65 -9.08
C LEU A 200 -40.36 19.12 -9.12
N ALA A 201 -39.44 18.48 -9.84
CA ALA A 201 -39.35 17.02 -9.88
C ALA A 201 -38.98 16.44 -8.50
N VAL A 202 -38.05 17.06 -7.77
CA VAL A 202 -37.65 16.62 -6.42
C VAL A 202 -38.79 16.77 -5.41
N VAL A 203 -39.58 17.84 -5.49
CA VAL A 203 -40.75 18.04 -4.59
C VAL A 203 -41.85 17.01 -4.86
N ILE A 204 -42.13 16.71 -6.13
CA ILE A 204 -43.15 15.70 -6.50
C ILE A 204 -42.72 14.28 -6.10
N ILE A 205 -41.42 13.96 -6.22
CA ILE A 205 -40.87 12.67 -5.80
C ILE A 205 -40.81 12.57 -4.27
N GLY A 206 -40.43 13.66 -3.57
CA GLY A 206 -40.39 13.72 -2.11
C GLY A 206 -41.77 13.61 -1.45
N ALA A 207 -42.81 14.16 -2.06
CA ALA A 207 -44.18 14.09 -1.53
C ALA A 207 -44.80 12.68 -1.59
N ARG A 208 -44.22 11.73 -2.36
CA ARG A 208 -44.76 10.38 -2.52
C ARG A 208 -44.13 9.31 -1.63
N GLN A 209 -43.06 9.59 -0.89
CA GLN A 209 -42.33 8.54 -0.14
C GLN A 209 -42.06 8.80 1.35
N VAL A 210 -42.58 9.88 1.95
CA VAL A 210 -42.34 10.12 3.38
C VAL A 210 -43.53 9.64 4.22
N ILE A 211 -43.34 8.48 4.84
CA ILE A 211 -44.17 7.95 5.93
C ILE A 211 -43.82 8.79 7.17
N TRP A 212 -44.79 9.57 7.65
CA TRP A 212 -44.63 10.62 8.69
C TRP A 212 -44.60 10.20 10.19
N PRO A 213 -44.73 8.92 10.64
CA PRO A 213 -44.83 8.64 12.07
C PRO A 213 -43.47 8.53 12.80
N ASP A 214 -42.33 8.45 12.11
CA ASP A 214 -41.03 8.24 12.78
C ASP A 214 -40.30 9.55 13.15
N PHE A 215 -40.75 10.71 12.65
CA PHE A 215 -40.07 11.99 12.89
C PHE A 215 -40.57 12.75 14.13
N THR A 216 -41.68 12.34 14.74
CA THR A 216 -42.24 12.99 15.94
C THR A 216 -41.76 12.36 17.26
N ALA A 217 -41.13 11.19 17.24
CA ALA A 217 -40.59 10.54 18.44
C ALA A 217 -39.32 11.21 18.99
N TRP A 218 -38.76 12.18 18.27
CA TRP A 218 -37.58 12.94 18.71
C TRP A 218 -37.94 14.21 19.52
N PHE A 219 -39.23 14.58 19.61
CA PHE A 219 -39.68 15.81 20.27
C PHE A 219 -40.42 15.60 21.62
N GLU A 220 -40.44 14.37 22.16
CA GLU A 220 -40.92 14.15 23.52
C GLU A 220 -39.77 14.31 24.52
N ASP A 221 -39.69 15.54 25.06
CA ASP A 221 -38.92 15.91 26.24
C ASP A 221 -39.28 14.99 27.43
N ALA A 222 -38.38 14.08 27.77
CA ALA A 222 -38.35 13.49 29.10
C ALA A 222 -37.50 14.39 30.01
N SER A 223 -38.16 15.08 30.93
CA SER A 223 -37.52 15.90 31.97
C SER A 223 -36.55 15.06 32.81
N ILE A 224 -35.26 15.37 32.75
CA ILE A 224 -34.25 14.84 33.68
C ILE A 224 -33.75 16.00 34.53
N GLU A 225 -34.15 16.00 35.80
CA GLU A 225 -33.62 16.91 36.83
C GLU A 225 -32.09 16.73 36.99
N PRO A 226 -31.33 17.82 37.18
CA PRO A 226 -29.88 17.75 37.28
C PRO A 226 -29.44 17.19 38.65
N LYS A 227 -28.81 16.01 38.65
CA LYS A 227 -28.03 15.52 39.81
C LYS A 227 -26.68 16.23 39.87
N THR A 228 -26.39 16.79 41.03
CA THR A 228 -25.15 17.51 41.38
C THR A 228 -23.92 16.57 41.36
N PRO A 229 -22.75 17.05 40.88
CA PRO A 229 -21.53 16.24 40.87
C PRO A 229 -20.91 16.16 42.27
N THR A 230 -20.65 14.94 42.74
CA THR A 230 -19.86 14.67 43.95
C THR A 230 -18.38 14.64 43.60
N VAL A 231 -17.62 15.61 44.10
CA VAL A 231 -16.16 15.69 43.98
C VAL A 231 -15.53 14.64 44.89
N LYS A 232 -14.74 13.72 44.33
CA LYS A 232 -13.81 12.88 45.11
C LYS A 232 -12.42 13.50 44.98
N VAL A 233 -11.97 14.11 46.07
CA VAL A 233 -10.59 14.59 46.23
C VAL A 233 -9.72 13.36 46.50
N VAL A 234 -8.77 13.08 45.60
CA VAL A 234 -7.67 12.15 45.84
C VAL A 234 -6.47 12.99 46.21
N TYR A 235 -5.98 12.81 47.43
CA TYR A 235 -4.74 13.40 47.90
C TYR A 235 -3.58 12.71 47.17
N ILE A 236 -2.72 13.51 46.53
CA ILE A 236 -1.40 13.08 46.08
C ILE A 236 -0.47 13.42 47.24
N GLU A 237 0.17 12.41 47.82
CA GLU A 237 1.34 12.61 48.69
C GLU A 237 2.53 12.94 47.78
N ASP A 238 3.04 14.16 47.92
CA ASP A 238 4.34 14.59 47.42
C ASP A 238 5.42 14.07 48.38
N GLU A 239 6.37 13.29 47.86
CA GLU A 239 7.74 13.23 48.40
C GLU A 239 8.69 13.76 47.31
N THR A 240 8.96 15.06 47.39
CA THR A 240 10.23 15.73 47.06
C THR A 240 11.32 15.23 48.03
N ASP A 241 12.62 15.17 47.76
CA ASP A 241 13.48 15.71 46.71
C ASP A 241 14.85 14.97 46.79
N ASP A 242 15.75 15.36 45.90
CA ASP A 242 17.22 15.28 45.98
C ASP A 242 17.93 14.24 45.08
N GLN A 243 17.99 14.65 43.82
CA GLN A 243 19.22 14.90 43.04
C GLN A 243 20.40 13.92 43.20
N GLN A 244 20.72 13.21 42.10
CA GLN A 244 22.09 13.21 41.61
C GLN A 244 22.15 13.11 40.09
N GLU A 245 22.67 14.18 39.51
CA GLU A 245 23.17 14.32 38.15
C GLU A 245 24.31 13.31 37.93
N ASN A 246 24.18 12.44 36.93
CA ASN A 246 25.35 11.79 36.35
C ASN A 246 25.21 11.58 34.85
N VAL A 247 26.33 11.87 34.20
CA VAL A 247 26.57 12.05 32.78
C VAL A 247 26.57 10.71 32.04
N LEU A 248 25.96 10.73 30.84
CA LEU A 248 26.13 9.84 29.67
C LEU A 248 27.09 8.65 29.79
N GLU A 249 26.56 7.44 29.57
CA GLU A 249 27.12 6.43 28.65
C GLU A 249 25.98 5.63 27.98
N PRO A 250 26.09 5.30 26.68
CA PRO A 250 25.08 4.56 25.96
C PRO A 250 25.16 3.07 26.33
N VAL A 251 24.12 2.55 26.98
CA VAL A 251 23.98 1.11 27.20
C VAL A 251 23.74 0.44 25.85
N ASP A 252 24.79 -0.21 25.36
CA ASP A 252 24.75 -1.23 24.31
C ASP A 252 23.57 -2.17 24.59
N THR A 253 22.54 -2.07 23.77
CA THR A 253 21.43 -3.01 23.81
C THR A 253 21.94 -4.33 23.25
N GLN A 254 22.38 -5.18 24.16
CA GLN A 254 22.69 -6.57 23.89
C GLN A 254 21.52 -7.19 23.15
N LYS A 255 21.83 -7.70 21.94
CA LYS A 255 20.95 -8.60 21.18
C LYS A 255 20.60 -9.78 22.07
N GLU A 256 19.42 -9.72 22.67
CA GLU A 256 18.80 -10.88 23.27
C GLU A 256 18.56 -11.90 22.15
N ALA A 257 19.20 -13.06 22.29
CA ALA A 257 19.17 -14.13 21.32
C ALA A 257 17.72 -14.55 21.08
N VAL A 258 17.21 -14.19 19.89
CA VAL A 258 15.88 -14.61 19.41
C VAL A 258 15.86 -16.14 19.40
N ARG A 259 15.16 -16.70 20.39
CA ARG A 259 14.75 -18.09 20.38
C ARG A 259 13.93 -18.30 19.11
N ASN A 260 14.37 -19.22 18.26
CA ASN A 260 13.68 -19.61 17.04
C ASN A 260 12.41 -20.41 17.38
N GLU A 261 11.47 -19.80 18.09
CA GLU A 261 10.12 -20.33 18.21
C GLU A 261 9.35 -20.02 16.92
N PRO A 262 8.66 -21.01 16.32
CA PRO A 262 7.85 -20.78 15.14
C PRO A 262 6.81 -19.69 15.42
N MET A 263 6.91 -18.58 14.69
CA MET A 263 6.07 -17.40 14.92
C MET A 263 4.59 -17.74 14.73
N PRO A 264 3.70 -17.30 15.64
CA PRO A 264 2.30 -17.66 15.61
C PRO A 264 1.57 -17.04 14.40
N PHE A 265 0.75 -17.83 13.69
CA PHE A 265 -0.08 -17.31 12.60
C PHE A 265 -1.46 -16.86 13.07
N LEU A 266 -1.92 -15.74 12.49
CA LEU A 266 -3.28 -15.22 12.65
C LEU A 266 -4.30 -16.04 11.87
N GLN A 267 -5.46 -16.24 12.49
CA GLN A 267 -6.66 -16.70 11.80
C GLN A 267 -7.31 -15.53 11.07
N LEU A 268 -7.43 -15.63 9.75
CA LEU A 268 -8.00 -14.58 8.90
C LEU A 268 -9.53 -14.61 8.94
N THR A 269 -10.14 -13.46 9.19
CA THR A 269 -11.60 -13.30 9.25
C THR A 269 -12.10 -12.56 8.00
N SER A 270 -13.29 -12.92 7.51
CA SER A 270 -13.87 -12.29 6.31
C SER A 270 -14.61 -10.98 6.63
N LYS A 271 -15.10 -10.81 7.86
CA LYS A 271 -15.90 -9.64 8.27
C LYS A 271 -14.99 -8.49 8.74
N PRO A 272 -14.95 -7.34 8.03
CA PRO A 272 -14.25 -6.15 8.51
C PRO A 272 -15.04 -5.47 9.63
N GLY A 273 -14.33 -4.69 10.45
CA GLY A 273 -14.96 -3.75 11.38
C GLY A 273 -15.61 -4.34 12.64
N VAL A 274 -15.30 -5.58 12.99
CA VAL A 274 -15.78 -6.22 14.22
C VAL A 274 -14.59 -6.85 14.94
N TRP A 275 -14.46 -6.56 16.23
CA TRP A 275 -13.47 -7.22 17.08
C TRP A 275 -13.89 -8.68 17.31
N SER A 276 -12.93 -9.59 17.15
CA SER A 276 -13.18 -11.03 17.27
C SER A 276 -12.09 -11.70 18.07
N LEU A 277 -12.50 -12.63 18.92
CA LEU A 277 -11.62 -13.46 19.74
C LEU A 277 -11.19 -14.69 18.95
N ALA A 278 -9.88 -14.87 18.81
CA ALA A 278 -9.28 -15.98 18.07
C ALA A 278 -8.10 -16.57 18.85
N ARG A 279 -7.45 -17.58 18.26
CA ARG A 279 -6.25 -18.21 18.82
C ARG A 279 -5.18 -18.28 17.76
N PHE A 280 -3.94 -18.03 18.19
CA PHE A 280 -2.79 -18.25 17.34
C PHE A 280 -2.65 -19.73 16.99
N THR A 281 -2.34 -20.03 15.73
CA THR A 281 -2.27 -21.42 15.24
C THR A 281 -1.18 -22.27 15.88
N VAL A 282 -0.07 -21.66 16.30
CA VAL A 282 1.10 -22.37 16.82
C VAL A 282 1.14 -22.37 18.35
N SER A 283 0.92 -21.21 18.98
CA SER A 283 1.01 -21.06 20.45
C SER A 283 -0.31 -21.31 21.18
N GLU A 284 -1.42 -21.44 20.44
CA GLU A 284 -2.80 -21.45 20.94
C GLU A 284 -3.15 -20.27 21.86
N ALA A 285 -2.28 -19.25 21.91
CA ALA A 285 -2.50 -18.09 22.76
C ALA A 285 -3.72 -17.30 22.26
N PRO A 286 -4.64 -16.93 23.15
CA PRO A 286 -5.81 -16.16 22.77
C PRO A 286 -5.39 -14.74 22.42
N TYR A 287 -6.02 -14.19 21.40
CA TYR A 287 -5.88 -12.79 21.03
C TYR A 287 -7.23 -12.26 20.53
N ILE A 288 -7.39 -10.94 20.54
CA ILE A 288 -8.49 -10.29 19.82
C ILE A 288 -7.92 -9.52 18.65
N ALA A 289 -8.66 -9.53 17.55
CA ALA A 289 -8.27 -8.79 16.36
C ALA A 289 -9.46 -8.15 15.68
N ILE A 290 -9.17 -7.06 14.99
CA ILE A 290 -10.08 -6.39 14.08
C ILE A 290 -9.44 -6.24 12.71
N ARG A 291 -10.23 -6.45 11.67
CA ARG A 291 -9.84 -6.30 10.28
C ARG A 291 -10.33 -4.97 9.71
N SER A 292 -9.47 -4.25 8.98
CA SER A 292 -9.85 -3.08 8.18
C SER A 292 -10.49 -3.45 6.84
N ASP A 293 -11.11 -2.50 6.17
CA ASP A 293 -11.63 -2.69 4.81
C ASP A 293 -10.53 -3.04 3.79
N LYS A 294 -9.29 -2.59 4.02
CA LYS A 294 -8.11 -2.90 3.18
C LYS A 294 -7.45 -4.25 3.54
N GLY A 295 -7.95 -4.92 4.58
CA GLY A 295 -7.51 -6.24 5.01
C GLY A 295 -6.28 -6.25 5.92
N SER A 296 -5.87 -5.11 6.46
CA SER A 296 -4.91 -5.06 7.57
C SER A 296 -5.60 -5.38 8.89
N TYR A 297 -4.85 -5.79 9.90
CA TYR A 297 -5.39 -6.16 11.21
C TYR A 297 -4.75 -5.36 12.32
N ILE A 298 -5.53 -5.02 13.35
CA ILE A 298 -4.99 -4.68 14.67
C ILE A 298 -5.22 -5.89 15.56
N VAL A 299 -4.19 -6.27 16.31
CA VAL A 299 -4.18 -7.46 17.16
C VAL A 299 -3.66 -7.08 18.53
N THR A 300 -4.34 -7.54 19.57
CA THR A 300 -3.83 -7.49 20.94
C THR A 300 -3.98 -8.85 21.60
N ASP A 301 -2.92 -9.27 22.30
CA ASP A 301 -2.80 -10.53 23.02
C ASP A 301 -2.89 -10.30 24.53
N CYS A 302 -2.59 -11.33 25.33
CA CYS A 302 -2.59 -11.21 26.79
C CYS A 302 -1.53 -10.24 27.35
N SER A 303 -0.58 -9.77 26.53
CA SER A 303 0.43 -8.80 26.93
C SER A 303 -0.14 -7.38 27.03
N GLY A 304 -1.31 -7.13 26.43
CA GLY A 304 -1.97 -5.82 26.42
C GLY A 304 -1.40 -4.84 25.38
N ASN A 305 -0.39 -5.24 24.63
CA ASN A 305 0.20 -4.44 23.55
C ASN A 305 -0.66 -4.56 22.28
N PHE A 306 -0.69 -3.49 21.48
CA PHE A 306 -1.42 -3.44 20.23
C PHE A 306 -0.46 -3.47 19.05
N ASN A 307 -0.64 -4.44 18.18
CA ASN A 307 0.19 -4.65 17.01
C ASN A 307 -0.63 -4.45 15.72
N LEU A 308 -0.09 -3.69 14.78
CA LEU A 308 -0.61 -3.54 13.42
C LEU A 308 0.01 -4.58 12.50
N TYR A 309 -0.84 -5.42 11.93
CA TYR A 309 -0.51 -6.35 10.85
C TYR A 309 -0.93 -5.71 9.52
N LEU A 310 0.00 -4.99 8.92
CA LEU A 310 -0.21 -4.24 7.68
C LEU A 310 -0.14 -5.17 6.47
N ASN A 311 -1.20 -5.18 5.66
CA ASN A 311 -1.26 -6.02 4.46
C ASN A 311 -0.22 -5.57 3.42
N LYS A 312 0.65 -6.49 2.97
CA LYS A 312 1.78 -6.21 2.05
C LYS A 312 1.43 -5.40 0.79
N PRO A 313 0.34 -5.64 0.04
CA PRO A 313 0.00 -4.86 -1.15
C PRO A 313 -0.41 -3.42 -0.85
N PHE A 314 -0.74 -3.09 0.40
CA PHE A 314 -1.16 -1.75 0.82
C PHE A 314 -0.10 -1.01 1.65
N LYS A 315 1.17 -1.46 1.58
CA LYS A 315 2.26 -0.78 2.28
C LYS A 315 2.45 0.64 1.73
N PRO A 316 2.28 1.69 2.55
CA PRO A 316 2.50 3.06 2.11
C PRO A 316 4.00 3.34 1.94
N LEU A 317 4.31 4.38 1.15
CA LEU A 317 5.69 4.80 0.88
C LEU A 317 6.44 5.24 2.16
N ARG A 318 5.68 5.70 3.16
CA ARG A 318 6.15 6.05 4.51
C ARG A 318 5.15 5.52 5.53
N VAL A 319 5.67 4.93 6.60
CA VAL A 319 4.88 4.48 7.75
C VAL A 319 4.97 5.58 8.83
N PRO A 320 3.86 5.91 9.53
CA PRO A 320 3.88 6.81 10.68
C PRO A 320 4.97 6.49 11.72
N ALA A 321 5.52 7.54 12.36
CA ALA A 321 6.61 7.39 13.33
C ALA A 321 6.22 6.66 14.62
N ASN A 322 4.92 6.57 14.92
CA ASN A 322 4.38 5.84 16.05
C ASN A 322 4.26 4.32 15.81
N LEU A 323 4.75 3.81 14.69
CA LEU A 323 4.72 2.39 14.35
C LEU A 323 6.15 1.85 14.28
N ILE A 324 6.50 0.98 15.23
CA ILE A 324 7.82 0.37 15.30
C ILE A 324 7.78 -0.96 14.58
N TYR A 325 8.58 -1.11 13.52
CA TYR A 325 8.63 -2.37 12.78
C TYR A 325 9.21 -3.49 13.66
N LEU A 326 8.47 -4.59 13.78
CA LEU A 326 8.93 -5.78 14.49
C LEU A 326 9.49 -6.81 13.52
N HIS A 327 8.63 -7.35 12.65
CA HIS A 327 8.98 -8.45 11.76
C HIS A 327 7.97 -8.59 10.61
N GLN A 328 8.27 -9.48 9.67
CA GLN A 328 7.34 -9.87 8.62
C GLN A 328 6.75 -11.24 8.94
N ASN A 329 5.42 -11.37 8.91
CA ASN A 329 4.72 -12.63 9.12
C ASN A 329 3.76 -12.87 7.94
N GLN A 330 4.04 -13.91 7.15
CA GLN A 330 3.28 -14.22 5.92
C GLN A 330 3.15 -13.03 4.95
N HIS A 331 1.92 -12.56 4.74
CA HIS A 331 1.54 -11.44 3.87
C HIS A 331 1.43 -10.11 4.65
N PHE A 332 1.88 -10.08 5.91
CA PHE A 332 1.79 -8.91 6.77
C PHE A 332 3.17 -8.41 7.20
N HIS A 333 3.30 -7.10 7.27
CA HIS A 333 4.36 -6.44 8.05
C HIS A 333 3.79 -6.09 9.41
N VAL A 334 4.43 -6.56 10.48
CA VAL A 334 3.97 -6.38 11.85
C VAL A 334 4.68 -5.19 12.46
N TYR A 335 3.90 -4.25 12.99
CA TYR A 335 4.36 -3.07 13.68
C TYR A 335 3.78 -3.02 15.09
N ASP A 336 4.58 -2.66 16.07
CA ASP A 336 4.13 -2.30 17.41
C ASP A 336 3.60 -0.86 17.42
N ILE A 337 2.54 -0.61 18.22
CA ILE A 337 1.94 0.70 18.42
C ILE A 337 2.18 1.16 19.87
N PRO A 338 3.39 1.64 20.20
CA PRO A 338 3.75 1.96 21.59
C PRO A 338 3.02 3.18 22.17
N TYR A 339 2.57 4.10 21.32
CA TYR A 339 1.92 5.34 21.77
C TYR A 339 0.96 5.92 20.72
N GLY A 340 0.12 6.86 21.15
CA GLY A 340 -0.86 7.55 20.32
C GLY A 340 -2.17 6.78 20.17
N GLN A 341 -2.92 7.08 19.10
CA GLN A 341 -4.22 6.45 18.86
C GLN A 341 -4.06 4.96 18.55
N GLY A 342 -4.83 4.12 19.25
CA GLY A 342 -4.81 2.67 19.10
C GLY A 342 -3.74 1.93 19.91
N SER A 343 -2.91 2.64 20.68
CA SER A 343 -1.87 2.05 21.55
C SER A 343 -2.40 1.49 22.88
N SER A 344 -3.58 1.94 23.32
CA SER A 344 -4.15 1.55 24.61
C SER A 344 -5.61 1.12 24.47
N SER A 345 -6.06 0.26 25.39
CA SER A 345 -7.46 -0.15 25.50
C SER A 345 -8.41 1.06 25.64
N ASP A 346 -7.98 2.10 26.36
CA ASP A 346 -8.78 3.31 26.53
C ASP A 346 -9.01 4.05 25.22
N SER A 347 -8.01 4.08 24.33
CA SER A 347 -8.16 4.68 22.99
C SER A 347 -9.27 4.01 22.18
N TRP A 348 -9.38 2.68 22.30
CA TRP A 348 -10.41 1.87 21.65
C TRP A 348 -11.78 2.01 22.33
N MET A 349 -11.82 2.17 23.65
CA MET A 349 -13.07 2.34 24.40
C MET A 349 -13.73 3.71 24.20
N GLN A 350 -12.92 4.77 24.07
CA GLN A 350 -13.41 6.14 23.93
C GLN A 350 -13.83 6.49 22.50
N SER A 351 -13.22 5.84 21.51
CA SER A 351 -13.41 6.17 20.10
C SER A 351 -14.34 5.18 19.42
N ARG A 352 -15.28 5.65 18.60
CA ARG A 352 -16.10 4.74 17.75
C ARG A 352 -15.29 4.16 16.58
N LYS A 353 -14.30 4.91 16.11
CA LYS A 353 -13.48 4.60 14.94
C LYS A 353 -12.11 5.26 15.14
N LEU A 354 -11.04 4.55 14.83
CA LEU A 354 -9.66 5.01 14.89
C LEU A 354 -9.04 4.97 13.50
N GLN A 355 -8.17 5.93 13.22
CA GLN A 355 -7.37 5.96 12.00
C GLN A 355 -5.92 5.62 12.34
N ILE A 356 -5.41 4.53 11.76
CA ILE A 356 -4.04 4.06 11.95
C ILE A 356 -3.48 3.77 10.56
N ASN A 357 -2.36 4.42 10.20
CA ASN A 357 -1.71 4.23 8.90
C ASN A 357 -2.65 4.44 7.68
N ASP A 358 -3.44 5.52 7.69
CA ASP A 358 -4.46 5.83 6.66
C ASP A 358 -5.49 4.73 6.41
N GLU A 359 -5.66 3.85 7.40
CA GLU A 359 -6.70 2.85 7.47
C GLU A 359 -7.59 3.11 8.67
N TYR A 360 -8.86 2.79 8.50
CA TYR A 360 -9.84 2.97 9.55
C TYR A 360 -10.21 1.64 10.19
N PHE A 361 -10.31 1.67 11.52
CA PHE A 361 -10.70 0.54 12.35
C PHE A 361 -11.85 0.99 13.25
N THR A 362 -12.92 0.20 13.33
CA THR A 362 -14.07 0.48 14.21
C THR A 362 -13.82 -0.10 15.60
N SER A 363 -14.41 0.48 16.63
CA SER A 363 -14.29 -0.07 18.00
C SER A 363 -15.48 -0.95 18.39
N ASN A 364 -16.29 -1.36 17.41
CA ASN A 364 -17.48 -2.17 17.64
C ASN A 364 -17.10 -3.50 18.29
N GLU A 365 -17.77 -3.85 19.38
CA GLU A 365 -17.54 -5.09 20.13
C GLU A 365 -16.13 -5.20 20.75
N PHE A 366 -15.38 -4.10 20.85
CA PHE A 366 -14.08 -4.10 21.52
C PHE A 366 -14.24 -4.44 23.01
N LYS A 367 -15.16 -3.77 23.72
CA LYS A 367 -15.39 -3.99 25.17
C LYS A 367 -15.71 -5.45 25.47
N THR A 368 -16.62 -6.04 24.71
CA THR A 368 -17.05 -7.44 24.88
C THR A 368 -15.91 -8.41 24.55
N SER A 369 -15.18 -8.17 23.46
CA SER A 369 -14.03 -8.98 23.06
C SER A 369 -12.87 -8.88 24.05
N ALA A 370 -12.58 -7.69 24.58
CA ALA A 370 -11.53 -7.44 25.57
C ALA A 370 -11.84 -8.14 26.90
N MET A 371 -13.10 -8.11 27.36
CA MET A 371 -13.54 -8.89 28.52
C MET A 371 -13.40 -10.41 28.28
N ALA A 372 -13.76 -10.89 27.09
CA ALA A 372 -13.62 -12.30 26.75
C ALA A 372 -12.15 -12.73 26.64
N LEU A 373 -11.26 -11.82 26.21
CA LEU A 373 -9.82 -12.04 26.19
C LEU A 373 -9.26 -12.12 27.60
N SER A 374 -9.59 -11.17 28.47
CA SER A 374 -9.09 -11.13 29.85
C SER A 374 -9.53 -12.38 30.63
N GLU A 375 -10.74 -12.88 30.42
CA GLU A 375 -11.21 -14.14 31.00
C GLU A 375 -10.41 -15.37 30.51
N LYS A 376 -9.99 -15.39 29.24
CA LYS A 376 -9.15 -16.47 28.72
C LYS A 376 -7.69 -16.36 29.16
N CYS A 377 -7.18 -15.14 29.33
CA CYS A 377 -5.83 -14.90 29.80
C CYS A 377 -5.69 -15.25 31.30
N SER A 378 -6.70 -14.95 32.12
CA SER A 378 -6.68 -15.28 33.56
C SER A 378 -6.78 -16.78 33.85
N LYS A 379 -7.41 -17.56 32.96
CA LYS A 379 -7.48 -19.03 33.09
C LYS A 379 -6.17 -19.76 32.72
N ARG A 380 -5.16 -19.05 32.22
CA ARG A 380 -3.89 -19.63 31.75
C ARG A 380 -2.71 -19.30 32.68
N SER A 381 -2.89 -18.43 33.68
CA SER A 381 -1.96 -18.25 34.81
C SER A 381 -2.31 -19.22 35.93
#